data_AF-A0A5B7CSQ8-F1
#
_entry.id   AF-A0A5B7CSQ8-F1
#
_cell.length_a   1.000
_cell.length_b   1.000
_cell.length_c   1.000
_cell.angle_alpha   90.00
_cell.angle_beta   90.00
_cell.angle_gamma   90.00
#
_symmetry.space_group_name_H-M   'P 1'
#
loop_
_entity.id
_entity.type
_entity.pdbx_description
1 polymer ?
#
loop_
_entity_poly.entity_id
_entity_poly.type
_entity_poly.pdbx_seq_one_letter_code
_entity_poly.pdbx_strand_id
1 'polypeptide(L)'
;MDRDEPTTRTNWLWWRADWEALRAELSQTNWEDRLTGTLNEQVEAFTSHLLTLQSKYVPCQTYKSRPGDQPEEQGLATTESKQHPSQLRGIYSCLL
;
A
#
# COMPACT_ATOMS: atom_id res chain seq x y z
N MET A 1 23.21 -21.05 -13.94
CA MET A 1 22.72 -20.29 -12.78
C MET A 1 21.76 -19.26 -13.32
N ASP A 2 20.47 -19.62 -13.32
CA ASP A 2 19.37 -18.75 -13.77
C ASP A 2 19.30 -17.50 -12.91
N ARG A 3 19.46 -16.34 -13.55
CA ARG A 3 19.41 -15.03 -12.90
C ARG A 3 18.25 -14.16 -13.39
N ASP A 4 17.29 -14.74 -14.12
CA ASP A 4 16.24 -14.01 -14.84
C ASP A 4 14.81 -14.44 -14.47
N GLU A 5 14.58 -14.93 -13.23
CA GLU A 5 13.20 -15.16 -12.81
C GLU A 5 12.48 -13.82 -12.56
N PRO A 6 11.35 -13.57 -13.25
CA PRO A 6 10.57 -12.36 -13.03
C PRO A 6 10.01 -12.38 -11.60
N THR A 7 10.33 -11.35 -10.82
CA THR A 7 9.80 -11.16 -9.48
C THR A 7 8.46 -10.44 -9.56
N THR A 8 7.47 -10.96 -8.83
CA THR A 8 6.18 -10.29 -8.65
C THR A 8 6.32 -9.12 -7.68
N ARG A 9 5.92 -7.92 -8.09
CA ARG A 9 5.85 -6.73 -7.24
C ARG A 9 4.42 -6.22 -7.18
N THR A 10 4.02 -5.75 -6.01
CA THR A 10 2.70 -5.15 -5.77
C THR A 10 2.89 -3.69 -5.39
N ASN A 11 2.30 -2.78 -6.16
CA ASN A 11 2.27 -1.35 -5.87
C ASN A 11 0.89 -0.97 -5.32
N TRP A 12 0.86 -0.38 -4.13
CA TRP A 12 -0.35 0.09 -3.46
C TRP A 12 -0.60 1.56 -3.78
N LEU A 13 -1.74 1.85 -4.40
CA LEU A 13 -2.12 3.18 -4.87
C LEU A 13 -2.81 3.99 -3.75
N TRP A 14 -2.05 4.33 -2.71
CA TRP A 14 -2.56 5.01 -1.50
C TRP A 14 -3.29 6.33 -1.76
N TRP A 15 -2.93 7.05 -2.82
CA TRP A 15 -3.60 8.29 -3.22
C TRP A 15 -5.02 8.06 -3.78
N ARG A 16 -5.36 6.82 -4.15
CA ARG A 16 -6.71 6.39 -4.56
C ARG A 16 -7.47 5.62 -3.48
N ALA A 17 -6.92 5.50 -2.28
CA ALA A 17 -7.56 4.73 -1.22
C ALA A 17 -8.88 5.36 -0.78
N ASP A 18 -9.85 4.51 -0.43
CA ASP A 18 -11.08 4.95 0.23
C ASP A 18 -10.81 5.17 1.73
N TRP A 19 -10.23 6.34 2.02
CA TRP A 19 -9.86 6.72 3.38
C TRP A 19 -11.05 6.95 4.31
N GLU A 20 -12.23 7.25 3.76
CA GLU A 20 -13.43 7.42 4.57
C GLU A 20 -13.93 6.06 5.05
N ALA A 21 -14.10 5.09 4.14
CA ALA A 21 -14.54 3.76 4.50
C ALA A 21 -13.53 3.03 5.40
N LEU A 22 -12.23 3.16 5.14
CA LEU A 22 -11.18 2.59 5.99
C LEU A 22 -11.24 3.16 7.41
N ARG A 23 -11.37 4.49 7.56
CA ARG A 23 -11.50 5.11 8.90
C ARG A 23 -12.79 4.73 9.60
N ALA A 24 -13.90 4.62 8.87
CA ALA A 24 -15.16 4.19 9.40
C ALA A 24 -15.06 2.76 9.98
N GLU A 25 -14.49 1.81 9.23
CA GLU A 25 -14.31 0.44 9.73
C GLU A 25 -13.35 0.36 10.91
N LEU A 26 -12.24 1.12 10.92
CA LEU A 26 -11.35 1.18 12.09
C LEU A 26 -12.07 1.69 13.34
N SER A 27 -12.94 2.68 13.17
CA SER A 27 -13.70 3.30 14.26
C SER A 27 -14.83 2.40 14.77
N GLN A 28 -15.37 1.53 13.92
CA GLN A 28 -16.42 0.55 14.26
C GLN A 28 -15.86 -0.80 14.72
N THR A 29 -14.54 -1.00 14.59
CA THR A 29 -13.90 -2.24 15.03
C THR A 29 -13.98 -2.35 16.55
N ASN A 30 -14.55 -3.46 17.05
CA ASN A 30 -14.48 -3.76 18.48
C ASN A 30 -13.06 -4.21 18.86
N TRP A 31 -12.25 -3.27 19.31
CA TRP A 31 -10.86 -3.52 19.68
C TRP A 31 -10.73 -4.34 20.96
N GLU A 32 -11.69 -4.26 21.88
CA GLU A 32 -11.68 -5.02 23.13
C GLU A 32 -11.77 -6.53 22.85
N ASP A 33 -12.61 -6.92 21.89
CA ASP A 33 -12.76 -8.33 21.49
C ASP A 33 -11.60 -8.80 20.59
N ARG A 34 -10.98 -7.89 19.83
CA ARG A 34 -9.91 -8.25 18.89
C ARG A 34 -8.52 -8.30 19.51
N LEU A 35 -8.24 -7.44 20.49
CA LEU A 35 -6.92 -7.30 21.10
C LEU A 35 -6.87 -8.06 22.42
N THR A 36 -7.04 -9.38 22.33
CA THR A 36 -6.99 -10.30 23.47
C THR A 36 -5.69 -11.08 23.52
N GLY A 37 -5.29 -11.51 24.72
CA GLY A 37 -4.10 -12.34 24.92
C GLY A 37 -2.85 -11.51 25.24
N THR A 38 -1.69 -12.08 24.95
CA THR A 38 -0.37 -11.46 25.15
C THR A 38 -0.16 -10.29 24.19
N LEU A 39 0.82 -9.44 24.49
CA LEU A 39 1.17 -8.30 23.65
C LEU A 39 1.48 -8.72 22.19
N ASN A 40 2.20 -9.82 22.00
CA ASN A 40 2.54 -10.30 20.65
C ASN A 40 1.30 -10.73 19.86
N GLU A 41 0.37 -11.44 20.50
CA GLU A 41 -0.90 -11.86 19.89
C GLU A 41 -1.75 -10.64 19.52
N GLN A 42 -1.76 -9.61 20.37
CA GLN A 42 -2.45 -8.35 20.09
C GLN A 42 -1.82 -7.61 18.90
N VAL A 43 -0.49 -7.54 18.82
CA VAL A 43 0.21 -6.92 17.69
C VAL A 43 -0.07 -7.67 16.39
N GLU A 44 -0.08 -9.00 16.43
CA GLU A 44 -0.41 -9.83 15.27
C GLU A 44 -1.87 -9.63 14.83
N ALA A 45 -2.81 -9.63 15.77
CA ALA A 45 -4.23 -9.38 15.50
C ALA A 45 -4.47 -7.99 14.90
N PHE A 46 -3.83 -6.97 15.47
CA PHE A 46 -3.89 -5.59 14.98
C PHE A 46 -3.32 -5.48 13.57
N THR A 47 -2.12 -6.01 13.33
CA THR A 47 -1.44 -5.95 12.03
C THR A 47 -2.22 -6.71 10.97
N SER A 48 -2.74 -7.90 11.30
CA SER A 48 -3.56 -8.70 10.39
C SER A 48 -4.86 -7.99 10.02
N HIS A 49 -5.50 -7.33 10.98
CA HIS A 49 -6.69 -6.53 10.71
C HIS A 49 -6.37 -5.34 9.79
N LEU A 50 -5.30 -4.60 10.06
CA LEU A 50 -4.85 -3.50 9.20
C LEU A 50 -4.54 -3.94 7.78
N LEU A 51 -3.82 -5.06 7.59
CA LEU A 51 -3.51 -5.59 6.26
C LEU A 51 -4.77 -6.04 5.50
N THR A 52 -5.77 -6.55 6.23
CA THR A 52 -7.08 -6.89 5.65
C THR A 52 -7.80 -5.64 5.17
N LEU A 53 -7.87 -4.59 5.99
CA LEU A 53 -8.48 -3.31 5.62
C LEU A 53 -7.74 -2.63 4.48
N GLN A 54 -6.40 -2.67 4.49
CA GLN A 54 -5.58 -2.19 3.37
C GLN A 54 -5.96 -2.90 2.08
N SER A 55 -6.03 -4.23 2.09
CA SER A 55 -6.40 -5.03 0.90
C SER A 55 -7.82 -4.74 0.40
N LYS A 56 -8.71 -4.32 1.30
CA LYS A 56 -10.11 -3.97 0.98
C LYS A 56 -10.27 -2.57 0.41
N TYR A 57 -9.56 -1.58 0.97
CA TYR A 57 -9.80 -0.16 0.70
C TYR A 57 -8.69 0.55 -0.07
N VAL A 58 -7.53 -0.08 -0.24
CA VAL A 58 -6.40 0.48 -0.98
C VAL A 58 -6.22 -0.32 -2.27
N PRO A 59 -6.51 0.28 -3.44
CA PRO A 59 -6.28 -0.38 -4.70
C PRO A 59 -4.81 -0.75 -4.86
N CYS A 60 -4.53 -1.92 -5.43
CA CYS A 60 -3.17 -2.33 -5.77
C CYS A 60 -3.05 -2.77 -7.23
N GLN A 61 -1.84 -2.67 -7.76
CA GLN A 61 -1.46 -3.18 -9.06
C GLN A 61 -0.27 -4.12 -8.90
N THR A 62 -0.41 -5.33 -9.45
CA THR A 62 0.62 -6.36 -9.40
C THR A 62 1.23 -6.51 -10.78
N TYR A 63 2.56 -6.46 -10.85
CA TYR A 63 3.30 -6.62 -12.10
C TYR A 63 4.52 -7.52 -11.90
N LYS A 64 4.96 -8.14 -12.99
CA LYS A 64 6.18 -8.94 -13.03
C LYS A 64 7.32 -8.04 -13.50
N SER A 65 8.37 -7.92 -12.69
CA SER A 65 9.59 -7.18 -13.03
C SER A 65 10.77 -8.15 -13.14
N ARG A 66 11.55 -8.05 -14.21
CA ARG A 66 12.81 -8.77 -14.35
C ARG A 66 13.97 -7.95 -13.78
N PRO A 67 15.07 -8.60 -13.36
CA PRO A 67 16.29 -7.89 -12.97
C PRO A 67 16.83 -7.09 -14.17
N GLY A 68 16.81 -5.75 -14.06
CA GLY A 68 17.21 -4.84 -15.15
C GLY A 68 16.06 -4.05 -15.76
N ASP A 69 14.80 -4.43 -15.50
CA ASP A 69 13.66 -3.56 -15.75
C ASP A 69 13.79 -2.36 -14.80
N GLN A 70 14.19 -1.18 -15.33
CA GLN A 70 13.99 0.06 -14.60
C GLN A 70 12.49 0.15 -14.27
N PRO A 71 12.09 0.61 -13.08
CA PRO A 71 10.70 0.95 -12.83
C PRO A 71 10.41 2.15 -13.73
N GLU A 72 10.02 1.88 -14.98
CA GLU A 72 9.50 2.90 -15.86
C GLU A 72 8.35 3.55 -15.10
N GLU A 73 8.37 4.89 -15.06
CA GLU A 73 7.34 5.75 -14.48
C GLU A 73 6.01 5.58 -15.25
N GLN A 74 5.48 4.36 -15.32
CA GLN A 74 4.21 4.03 -15.94
C GLN A 74 3.10 4.35 -14.94
N GLY A 75 2.97 5.65 -14.75
CA GLY A 75 2.03 6.30 -13.86
C GLY A 75 2.13 7.83 -13.89
N LEU A 76 2.83 8.45 -14.86
CA LEU A 76 2.74 9.90 -15.07
C LEU A 76 2.99 10.30 -16.52
N ALA A 77 2.09 9.89 -17.43
CA ALA A 77 1.91 10.66 -18.66
C ALA A 77 1.06 11.90 -18.32
N THR A 78 1.70 12.96 -17.83
CA THR A 78 1.16 14.32 -17.95
C THR A 78 1.98 15.06 -18.98
N THR A 79 1.45 15.21 -20.18
CA THR A 79 1.88 16.26 -21.12
C THR A 79 0.94 17.45 -20.98
N GLU A 80 1.38 18.38 -20.13
CA GLU A 80 1.27 19.85 -20.16
C GLU A 80 -0.02 20.55 -20.66
N SER A 81 -0.67 21.34 -19.80
CA SER A 81 -0.48 22.81 -19.81
C SER A 81 -1.25 23.54 -18.67
N LYS A 82 -0.50 24.45 -18.02
CA LYS A 82 -0.87 25.55 -17.10
C LYS A 82 -1.29 25.26 -15.64
N GLN A 83 -0.47 25.87 -14.77
CA GLN A 83 -0.75 26.48 -13.46
C GLN A 83 -0.25 25.73 -12.19
N HIS A 84 0.96 26.10 -11.75
CA HIS A 84 1.45 26.41 -10.37
C HIS A 84 0.66 25.89 -9.13
N PRO A 85 1.30 25.70 -7.95
CA PRO A 85 2.58 25.06 -7.63
C PRO A 85 2.41 23.94 -6.58
N SER A 86 3.55 23.38 -6.14
CA SER A 86 3.77 22.69 -4.86
C SER A 86 3.07 21.34 -4.65
N GLN A 87 3.79 20.23 -4.87
CA GLN A 87 3.55 18.99 -4.12
C GLN A 87 4.86 18.18 -3.98
N LEU A 88 5.45 18.36 -2.80
CA LEU A 88 6.10 17.35 -1.96
C LEU A 88 6.58 16.07 -2.65
N ARG A 89 7.91 16.02 -2.89
CA ARG A 89 8.65 14.77 -3.03
C ARG A 89 8.54 13.98 -1.72
N GLY A 90 7.67 12.99 -1.68
CA GLY A 90 7.59 11.99 -0.61
C GLY A 90 7.79 10.60 -1.20
N ILE A 91 9.04 10.16 -1.31
CA ILE A 91 9.37 8.77 -1.62
C ILE A 91 9.23 8.00 -0.31
N TYR A 92 8.04 7.45 -0.02
CA TYR A 92 7.89 6.49 1.07
C TYR A 92 8.18 5.10 0.53
N SER A 93 9.45 4.73 0.63
CA SER A 93 9.85 3.33 0.76
C SER A 93 9.32 2.84 2.11
N CYS A 94 8.20 2.14 2.11
CA CYS A 94 7.75 1.37 3.26
C CYS A 94 7.61 -0.09 2.85
N LEU A 95 8.58 -0.90 3.23
CA LEU A 95 8.39 -2.26 3.75
C LEU A 95 9.72 -2.82 4.25
N LEU A 96 9.74 -3.12 5.56
CA LEU A 96 10.66 -3.97 6.33
C LEU A 96 12.11 -3.50 6.54
#